data_AF-F9ZU54-F1
#
_entry.id   AF-F9ZU54-F1
#
_cell.length_a   1.000
_cell.length_b   1.000
_cell.length_c   1.000
_cell.angle_alpha   90.00
_cell.angle_beta   90.00
_cell.angle_gamma   90.00
#
_symmetry.space_group_name_H-M   'P 1'
#
loop_
_entity.id
_entity.type
_entity.pdbx_description
1 polymer ?
#
loop_
_entity_poly.entity_id
_entity_poly.type
_entity_poly.pdbx_seq_one_letter_code
_entity_poly.pdbx_strand_id
1 'polypeptide(L)'
;MFYAQKVDRRSRAAMESFLSHHFTYGGVFAHRAKLHHLGLPKPLEDKAWEVFTSDDDYWSKIWDPVRDFQESHGHAYTILNAGRSSGYLALHHSQSVWTEYRSYCRTCGQRNYRKVAPALPDDPLERAVATEILKNGGSWSDSAYLGQEAIRSLPNTDEEKLAAIRRLKPEWKEYSSTNRCGACGAEGEEGRVNYAKPPMHLQILGGVHREDPIEMDIDELRYTVDLVLSFDRTCDRVRDRFIDLLQHCEVREAVVMVPQTIRTLHCAC
;
A
#
# COMPACT_ATOMS: atom_id res chain seq x y z
N MET A 1 1.50 19.46 24.02
CA MET A 1 0.92 19.71 22.70
C MET A 1 1.80 20.75 22.05
N PHE A 2 2.45 20.37 20.96
CA PHE A 2 3.35 21.25 20.20
C PHE A 2 2.56 21.90 19.04
N TYR A 3 1.76 21.12 18.33
CA TYR A 3 0.86 21.55 17.27
C TYR A 3 -0.59 21.69 17.74
N ALA A 4 -1.09 20.74 18.54
CA ALA A 4 -2.51 20.69 18.86
C ALA A 4 -2.99 21.87 19.72
N GLN A 5 -4.13 22.43 19.32
CA GLN A 5 -4.78 23.55 20.00
C GLN A 5 -6.09 23.11 20.67
N LYS A 6 -6.55 23.91 21.64
CA LYS A 6 -7.89 23.76 22.22
C LYS A 6 -8.83 24.75 21.55
N VAL A 7 -9.90 24.26 20.95
CA VAL A 7 -10.90 25.07 20.23
C VAL A 7 -12.28 24.83 20.83
N ASP A 8 -13.04 25.88 21.07
CA ASP A 8 -14.44 25.77 21.48
C ASP A 8 -15.35 25.46 20.28
N ARG A 9 -15.80 24.20 20.20
CA ARG A 9 -16.67 23.68 19.13
C ARG A 9 -18.12 24.16 19.20
N ARG A 10 -18.47 24.92 20.24
CA ARG A 10 -19.79 25.57 20.38
C ARG A 10 -19.79 26.99 19.82
N SER A 11 -18.61 27.58 19.64
CA SER A 11 -18.45 28.93 19.09
C SER A 11 -18.06 28.84 17.62
N ARG A 12 -18.99 29.24 16.73
CA ARG A 12 -18.72 29.33 15.29
C ARG A 12 -17.50 30.22 15.02
N ALA A 13 -17.43 31.38 15.66
CA ALA A 13 -16.30 32.31 15.51
C ALA A 13 -14.96 31.69 15.94
N ALA A 14 -14.94 30.85 16.97
CA ALA A 14 -13.71 30.16 17.39
C ALA A 14 -13.27 29.10 16.36
N MET A 15 -14.23 28.36 15.79
CA MET A 15 -13.97 27.37 14.73
C MET A 15 -13.48 28.02 13.43
N GLU A 16 -14.15 29.09 12.98
CA GLU A 16 -13.74 29.87 11.81
C GLU A 16 -12.34 30.46 12.01
N SER A 17 -12.08 31.05 13.18
CA SER A 17 -10.77 31.60 13.51
C SER A 17 -9.67 30.54 13.49
N PHE A 18 -9.94 29.37 14.06
CA PHE A 18 -8.99 28.25 14.08
C PHE A 18 -8.62 27.81 12.66
N LEU A 19 -9.60 27.52 11.81
CA LEU A 19 -9.33 27.06 10.43
C LEU A 19 -8.63 28.14 9.60
N SER A 20 -9.12 29.39 9.64
CA SER A 20 -8.57 30.51 8.85
C SER A 20 -7.10 30.83 9.18
N HIS A 21 -6.69 30.63 10.44
CA HIS A 21 -5.31 30.88 10.87
C HIS A 21 -4.45 29.62 10.94
N HIS A 22 -5.01 28.43 10.66
CA HIS A 22 -4.25 27.21 10.64
C HIS A 22 -3.15 27.27 9.56
N PHE A 23 -1.95 26.79 9.90
CA PHE A 23 -0.83 26.75 8.95
C PHE A 23 -1.18 25.87 7.74
N THR A 24 -0.77 26.32 6.55
CA THR A 24 -0.91 25.55 5.32
C THR A 24 0.39 25.53 4.53
N TYR A 25 0.58 24.48 3.74
CA TYR A 25 1.65 24.37 2.75
C TYR A 25 1.01 24.13 1.38
N GLY A 26 1.20 25.06 0.45
CA GLY A 26 0.52 25.00 -0.86
C GLY A 26 -1.01 25.04 -0.76
N GLY A 27 -1.55 25.69 0.28
CA GLY A 27 -3.00 25.76 0.55
C GLY A 27 -3.59 24.53 1.26
N VAL A 28 -2.79 23.50 1.52
CA VAL A 28 -3.20 22.27 2.22
C VAL A 28 -2.93 22.40 3.72
N PHE A 29 -3.84 21.95 4.58
CA PHE A 29 -3.59 21.91 6.03
C PHE A 29 -2.30 21.13 6.34
N ALA A 30 -1.38 21.75 7.06
CA ALA A 30 -0.06 21.20 7.28
C ALA A 30 0.54 21.64 8.61
N HIS A 31 1.65 20.99 8.98
CA HIS A 31 2.56 21.42 10.05
C HIS A 31 4.00 21.40 9.58
N ARG A 32 4.82 22.30 10.11
CA ARG A 32 6.26 22.34 9.81
C ARG A 32 6.98 21.28 10.65
N ALA A 33 7.64 20.34 9.98
CA ALA A 33 8.33 19.20 10.58
C ALA A 33 9.86 19.24 10.36
N LYS A 34 10.40 20.36 9.86
CA LYS A 34 11.86 20.56 9.76
C LYS A 34 12.51 20.44 11.14
N LEU A 35 13.64 19.73 11.24
CA LEU A 35 14.32 19.42 12.51
C LEU A 35 14.50 20.63 13.44
N HIS A 36 15.02 21.74 12.92
CA HIS A 36 15.22 22.99 13.67
C HIS A 36 13.91 23.76 14.02
N HIS A 37 12.75 23.26 13.60
CA HIS A 37 11.43 23.80 13.94
C HIS A 37 10.62 22.86 14.86
N LEU A 38 11.18 21.72 15.30
CA LEU A 38 10.50 20.77 16.18
C LEU A 38 10.59 21.14 17.67
N GLY A 39 11.25 22.26 18.00
CA GLY A 39 11.44 22.71 19.38
C GLY A 39 12.24 21.69 20.21
N LEU A 40 13.22 21.03 19.59
CA LEU A 40 14.11 20.09 20.28
C LEU A 40 15.18 20.87 21.06
N PRO A 41 15.57 20.43 22.26
CA PRO A 41 16.81 20.89 22.90
C PRO A 41 18.01 20.60 22.01
N LYS A 42 19.03 21.45 22.04
CA LYS A 42 20.22 21.36 21.17
C LYS A 42 20.84 19.95 21.09
N PRO A 43 21.02 19.21 22.20
CA PRO A 43 21.55 17.84 22.14
C PRO A 43 20.67 16.86 21.34
N LEU A 44 19.34 16.98 21.43
CA LEU A 44 18.42 16.16 20.66
C LEU A 44 18.34 16.61 19.20
N GLU A 45 18.50 17.90 18.92
CA GLU A 45 18.58 18.41 17.55
C GLU A 45 19.84 17.89 16.83
N ASP A 46 21.00 17.91 17.50
CA ASP A 46 22.25 17.39 16.93
C ASP A 46 22.13 15.88 16.63
N LYS A 47 21.52 15.13 17.55
CA LYS A 47 21.22 13.70 17.35
C LYS A 47 20.19 13.46 16.24
N ALA A 48 19.22 14.36 16.07
CA ALA A 48 18.25 14.28 14.99
C ALA A 48 18.93 14.40 13.62
N TRP A 49 19.95 15.25 13.49
CA TRP A 49 20.75 15.35 12.27
C TRP A 49 21.59 14.09 12.01
N GLU A 50 22.13 13.47 13.06
CA GLU A 50 22.85 12.20 12.96
C GLU A 50 21.92 11.10 12.42
N VAL A 51 20.76 10.87 13.05
CA VAL A 51 19.76 9.88 12.59
C VAL A 51 19.32 10.15 11.17
N PHE A 52 18.99 11.40 10.85
CA PHE A 52 18.54 11.81 9.51
C PHE A 52 19.58 11.50 8.43
N THR A 53 20.88 11.57 8.75
CA THR A 53 21.97 11.33 7.79
C THR A 53 22.34 9.85 7.71
N SER A 54 22.07 9.07 8.77
CA SER A 54 22.54 7.69 8.89
C SER A 54 21.50 6.63 8.54
N ASP A 55 20.21 6.95 8.57
CA ASP A 55 19.13 5.98 8.33
C ASP A 55 18.00 6.60 7.50
N ASP A 56 17.99 6.33 6.20
CA ASP A 56 16.93 6.83 5.29
C ASP A 56 15.52 6.30 5.63
N ASP A 57 15.40 5.23 6.43
CA ASP A 57 14.13 4.59 6.80
C ASP A 57 13.74 4.84 8.28
N TYR A 58 14.31 5.85 8.95
CA TYR A 58 13.88 6.17 10.32
C TYR A 58 12.38 6.52 10.41
N TRP A 59 11.78 7.01 9.32
CA TRP A 59 10.34 7.31 9.25
C TRP A 59 9.47 6.10 9.57
N SER A 60 9.84 4.90 9.10
CA SER A 60 9.06 3.68 9.36
C SER A 60 8.93 3.36 10.86
N LYS A 61 9.90 3.82 11.67
CA LYS A 61 9.96 3.63 13.12
C LYS A 61 9.08 4.61 13.91
N ILE A 62 8.66 5.72 13.29
CA ILE A 62 7.88 6.79 13.94
C ILE A 62 6.51 7.02 13.30
N TRP A 63 6.14 6.23 12.29
CA TRP A 63 4.93 6.41 11.49
C TRP A 63 3.67 5.74 12.07
N ASP A 64 3.78 5.01 13.18
CA ASP A 64 2.64 4.34 13.82
C ASP A 64 1.45 5.28 14.09
N PRO A 65 1.61 6.56 14.51
CA PRO A 65 0.46 7.41 14.79
C PRO A 65 -0.31 7.77 13.52
N VAL A 66 0.36 7.84 12.36
CA VAL A 66 -0.30 8.11 11.08
C VAL A 66 -1.15 6.91 10.65
N ARG A 67 -0.69 5.68 10.90
CA ARG A 67 -1.51 4.48 10.66
C ARG A 67 -2.75 4.47 11.55
N ASP A 68 -2.61 4.76 12.83
CA ASP A 68 -3.76 4.85 13.75
C ASP A 68 -4.75 5.96 13.31
N PHE A 69 -4.23 7.08 12.81
CA PHE A 69 -5.04 8.14 12.22
C PHE A 69 -5.82 7.67 10.99
N GLN A 70 -5.16 6.95 10.07
CA GLN A 70 -5.84 6.37 8.90
C GLN A 70 -6.95 5.41 9.32
N GLU A 71 -6.68 4.49 10.24
CA GLU A 71 -7.66 3.50 10.71
C GLU A 71 -8.87 4.17 11.40
N SER A 72 -8.62 5.16 12.27
CA SER A 72 -9.69 5.89 12.97
C SER A 72 -10.58 6.74 12.05
N HIS A 73 -10.12 7.06 10.84
CA HIS A 73 -10.89 7.80 9.84
C HIS A 73 -11.31 6.92 8.66
N GLY A 74 -11.31 5.58 8.81
CA GLY A 74 -11.74 4.65 7.77
C GLY A 74 -10.92 4.75 6.48
N HIS A 75 -9.65 5.16 6.58
CA HIS A 75 -8.71 5.45 5.49
C HIS A 75 -9.13 6.59 4.55
N ALA A 76 -10.13 7.40 4.90
CA ALA A 76 -10.56 8.56 4.12
C ALA A 76 -9.51 9.68 4.11
N TYR A 77 -8.60 9.68 5.09
CA TYR A 77 -7.52 10.65 5.21
C TYR A 77 -6.20 10.01 5.59
N THR A 78 -5.12 10.69 5.24
CA THR A 78 -3.77 10.35 5.65
C THR A 78 -2.91 11.59 5.79
N ILE A 79 -1.75 11.42 6.39
CA ILE A 79 -0.71 12.43 6.49
C ILE A 79 0.43 12.03 5.56
N LEU A 80 1.05 12.98 4.88
CA LEU A 80 2.21 12.76 4.02
C LEU A 80 3.34 13.72 4.37
N ASN A 81 4.57 13.26 4.13
CA ASN A 81 5.74 14.13 4.08
C ASN A 81 5.67 14.99 2.81
N ALA A 82 5.72 16.31 2.97
CA ALA A 82 5.60 17.28 1.89
C ALA A 82 6.79 18.24 1.82
N GLY A 83 6.97 18.83 0.63
CA GLY A 83 8.03 19.79 0.33
C GLY A 83 9.41 19.18 0.09
N ARG A 84 10.36 20.02 -0.34
CA ARG A 84 11.76 19.63 -0.49
C ARG A 84 12.31 19.20 0.87
N SER A 85 12.96 18.03 0.92
CA SER A 85 13.50 17.41 2.13
C SER A 85 12.44 16.99 3.17
N SER A 86 11.19 16.77 2.77
CA SER A 86 10.14 16.25 3.67
C SER A 86 9.89 17.12 4.90
N GLY A 87 10.04 18.44 4.77
CA GLY A 87 10.01 19.40 5.89
C GLY A 87 8.62 19.74 6.44
N TYR A 88 7.56 19.11 5.93
CA TYR A 88 6.18 19.36 6.33
C TYR A 88 5.40 18.05 6.45
N LEU A 89 4.49 17.99 7.41
CA LEU A 89 3.44 16.97 7.46
C LEU A 89 2.17 17.62 6.91
N ALA A 90 1.61 17.07 5.83
CA ALA A 90 0.43 17.61 5.16
C ALA A 90 -0.73 16.62 5.23
N LEU A 91 -1.94 17.13 5.43
CA LEU A 91 -3.17 16.35 5.48
C LEU A 91 -3.71 16.11 4.05
N HIS A 92 -4.02 14.86 3.73
CA HIS A 92 -4.47 14.44 2.40
C HIS A 92 -5.74 13.58 2.49
N HIS A 93 -6.59 13.71 1.48
CA HIS A 93 -7.62 12.72 1.18
C HIS A 93 -6.97 11.43 0.68
N SER A 94 -7.49 10.31 1.15
CA SER A 94 -7.07 8.99 0.72
C SER A 94 -8.25 8.03 0.66
N GLN A 95 -7.98 6.85 0.11
CA GLN A 95 -8.88 5.72 0.20
C GLN A 95 -8.09 4.42 0.19
N SER A 96 -8.65 3.38 0.80
CA SER A 96 -8.10 2.04 0.71
C SER A 96 -8.64 1.36 -0.54
N VAL A 97 -7.76 0.97 -1.45
CA VAL A 97 -8.14 0.30 -2.72
C VAL A 97 -7.47 -1.05 -2.83
N TRP A 98 -8.15 -1.99 -3.50
CA TRP A 98 -7.58 -3.29 -3.79
C TRP A 98 -6.43 -3.13 -4.79
N THR A 99 -5.31 -3.79 -4.51
CA THR A 99 -4.15 -3.80 -5.42
C THR A 99 -4.35 -4.65 -6.66
N GLU A 100 -5.51 -5.30 -6.79
CA GLU A 100 -5.84 -6.30 -7.83
C GLU A 100 -4.93 -7.54 -7.87
N TYR A 101 -3.84 -7.59 -7.09
CA TYR A 101 -3.01 -8.76 -6.97
C TYR A 101 -3.77 -9.91 -6.32
N ARG A 102 -3.67 -11.09 -6.93
CA ARG A 102 -4.45 -12.27 -6.55
C ARG A 102 -3.61 -13.39 -6.00
N SER A 103 -2.32 -13.40 -6.31
CA SER A 103 -1.35 -14.35 -5.76
C SER A 103 0.00 -13.70 -5.47
N TYR A 104 0.80 -14.36 -4.65
CA TYR A 104 2.19 -13.98 -4.35
C TYR A 104 3.10 -15.20 -4.26
N CYS A 105 4.39 -15.02 -4.54
CA CYS A 105 5.40 -16.06 -4.36
C CYS A 105 5.78 -16.22 -2.89
N ARG A 106 5.77 -17.45 -2.39
CA ARG A 106 6.17 -17.77 -1.01
C ARG A 106 7.67 -17.57 -0.77
N THR A 107 8.50 -17.79 -1.78
CA THR A 107 9.96 -17.63 -1.68
C THR A 107 10.43 -16.18 -1.75
N CYS A 108 9.98 -15.40 -2.74
CA CYS A 108 10.51 -14.05 -2.98
C CYS A 108 9.51 -12.90 -2.78
N GLY A 109 8.26 -13.18 -2.41
CA GLY A 109 7.22 -12.16 -2.19
C GLY A 109 6.66 -11.50 -3.45
N GLN A 110 7.17 -11.84 -4.65
CA GLN A 110 6.68 -11.28 -5.92
C GLN A 110 5.16 -11.47 -6.06
N ARG A 111 4.44 -10.36 -6.26
CA ARG A 111 2.99 -10.33 -6.45
C ARG A 111 2.59 -10.57 -7.91
N ASN A 112 1.39 -11.12 -8.13
CA ASN A 112 0.87 -11.42 -9.46
C ASN A 112 -0.66 -11.20 -9.56
N TYR A 113 -1.11 -10.66 -10.69
CA TYR A 113 -2.53 -10.33 -10.95
C TYR A 113 -3.40 -11.56 -11.27
N ARG A 114 -2.80 -12.71 -11.62
CA ARG A 114 -3.53 -13.96 -11.82
C ARG A 114 -3.53 -14.82 -10.57
N LYS A 115 -4.59 -15.61 -10.41
CA LYS A 115 -4.66 -16.66 -9.40
C LYS A 115 -3.80 -17.86 -9.82
N VAL A 116 -3.43 -18.68 -8.85
CA VAL A 116 -2.98 -20.05 -9.03
C VAL A 116 -4.22 -20.93 -9.16
N ALA A 117 -4.27 -21.77 -10.19
CA ALA A 117 -5.39 -22.66 -10.44
C ALA A 117 -5.61 -23.62 -9.26
N PRO A 118 -6.86 -23.91 -8.87
CA PRO A 118 -7.17 -25.03 -8.00
C PRO A 118 -6.90 -26.36 -8.73
N ALA A 119 -7.15 -27.48 -8.05
CA ALA A 119 -7.19 -28.78 -8.72
C ALA A 119 -8.17 -28.75 -9.90
N LEU A 120 -7.82 -29.43 -11.00
CA LEU A 120 -8.69 -29.55 -12.16
C LEU A 120 -9.99 -30.28 -11.78
N PRO A 121 -11.12 -29.98 -12.45
CA PRO A 121 -12.39 -30.66 -12.22
C PRO A 121 -12.28 -32.18 -12.39
N ASP A 122 -13.14 -32.91 -11.68
CA ASP A 122 -13.25 -34.38 -11.81
C ASP A 122 -13.95 -34.81 -13.09
N ASP A 123 -14.95 -34.04 -13.52
CA ASP A 123 -15.67 -34.28 -14.77
C ASP A 123 -14.72 -34.18 -15.99
N PRO A 124 -14.70 -35.19 -16.89
CA PRO A 124 -13.77 -35.21 -18.02
C PRO A 124 -13.93 -34.03 -18.99
N LEU A 125 -15.16 -33.58 -19.24
CA LEU A 125 -15.43 -32.44 -20.11
C LEU A 125 -14.96 -31.14 -19.46
N GLU A 126 -15.33 -30.91 -18.22
CA GLU A 126 -14.89 -29.72 -17.48
C GLU A 126 -13.37 -29.66 -17.34
N ARG A 127 -12.73 -30.80 -17.08
CA ARG A 127 -11.28 -30.92 -17.01
C ARG A 127 -10.60 -30.55 -18.32
N ALA A 128 -11.09 -31.09 -19.44
CA ALA A 128 -10.54 -30.79 -20.77
C ALA A 128 -10.69 -29.30 -21.10
N VAL A 129 -11.88 -28.74 -20.85
CA VAL A 129 -12.17 -27.33 -21.07
C VAL A 129 -11.28 -26.42 -20.20
N ALA A 130 -11.21 -26.68 -18.89
CA ALA A 130 -10.36 -25.95 -17.96
C ALA A 130 -8.88 -25.99 -18.38
N THR A 131 -8.38 -27.15 -18.79
CA THR A 131 -7.00 -27.34 -19.24
C THR A 131 -6.70 -26.49 -20.48
N GLU A 132 -7.56 -26.51 -21.50
CA GLU A 132 -7.37 -25.70 -22.71
C GLU A 132 -7.47 -24.19 -22.43
N ILE A 133 -8.35 -23.78 -21.51
CA ILE A 133 -8.44 -22.38 -21.07
C ILE A 133 -7.13 -21.95 -20.40
N LEU A 134 -6.56 -22.78 -19.51
CA LEU A 134 -5.31 -22.48 -18.81
C LEU A 134 -4.12 -22.37 -19.77
N LYS A 135 -4.02 -23.26 -20.77
CA LYS A 135 -2.92 -23.26 -21.75
C LYS A 135 -2.85 -21.96 -22.54
N ASN A 136 -4.00 -21.40 -22.90
CA ASN A 136 -4.09 -20.21 -23.76
C ASN A 136 -4.60 -18.95 -23.02
N GLY A 137 -4.79 -19.02 -21.71
CA GLY A 137 -5.25 -17.89 -20.90
C GLY A 137 -6.61 -17.31 -21.30
N GLY A 138 -7.51 -18.13 -21.85
CA GLY A 138 -8.88 -17.71 -22.19
C GLY A 138 -9.04 -16.89 -23.48
N SER A 139 -8.02 -16.81 -24.33
CA SER A 139 -8.01 -15.87 -25.49
C SER A 139 -8.84 -16.32 -26.70
N TRP A 140 -9.17 -17.61 -26.80
CA TRP A 140 -9.90 -18.17 -27.95
C TRP A 140 -11.41 -17.90 -27.89
N SER A 141 -12.06 -17.91 -29.06
CA SER A 141 -13.53 -17.97 -29.16
C SER A 141 -14.06 -19.33 -28.68
N ASP A 142 -15.34 -19.39 -28.35
CA ASP A 142 -15.95 -20.63 -27.89
C ASP A 142 -15.91 -21.72 -28.98
N SER A 143 -16.06 -21.33 -30.25
CA SER A 143 -15.90 -22.23 -31.40
C SER A 143 -14.48 -22.77 -31.54
N ALA A 144 -13.46 -21.96 -31.24
CA ALA A 144 -12.06 -22.40 -31.29
C ALA A 144 -11.74 -23.38 -30.14
N TYR A 145 -12.38 -23.24 -28.98
CA TYR A 145 -12.32 -24.25 -27.92
C TYR A 145 -13.02 -25.54 -28.32
N LEU A 146 -14.22 -25.46 -28.91
CA LEU A 146 -14.97 -26.63 -29.38
C LEU A 146 -14.17 -27.47 -30.40
N GLY A 147 -13.35 -26.81 -31.23
CA GLY A 147 -12.48 -27.46 -32.20
C GLY A 147 -11.20 -28.09 -31.65
N GLN A 148 -10.85 -27.90 -30.36
CA GLN A 148 -9.66 -28.50 -29.77
C GLN A 148 -9.84 -30.01 -29.64
N GLU A 149 -8.82 -30.79 -30.02
CA GLU A 149 -8.91 -32.26 -30.02
C GLU A 149 -9.31 -32.85 -28.66
N ALA A 150 -8.78 -32.26 -27.58
CA ALA A 150 -9.09 -32.67 -26.20
C ALA A 150 -10.58 -32.49 -25.81
N ILE A 151 -11.29 -31.58 -26.47
CA ILE A 151 -12.72 -31.31 -26.23
C ILE A 151 -13.57 -32.03 -27.30
N ARG A 152 -13.14 -31.98 -28.56
CA ARG A 152 -13.84 -32.56 -29.72
C ARG A 152 -14.02 -34.06 -29.59
N SER A 153 -12.99 -34.78 -29.13
CA SER A 153 -12.97 -36.24 -29.01
C SER A 153 -13.87 -36.80 -27.88
N LEU A 154 -14.40 -35.94 -27.00
CA LEU A 154 -15.29 -36.36 -25.92
C LEU A 154 -16.68 -36.73 -26.45
N PRO A 155 -17.38 -37.70 -25.81
CA PRO A 155 -18.68 -38.20 -26.27
C PRO A 155 -19.83 -37.21 -26.13
N ASN A 156 -19.62 -36.10 -25.40
CA ASN A 156 -20.61 -35.05 -25.22
C ASN A 156 -21.04 -34.39 -26.54
N THR A 157 -22.26 -33.90 -26.56
CA THR A 157 -22.77 -33.12 -27.69
C THR A 157 -22.07 -31.75 -27.77
N ASP A 158 -22.08 -31.12 -28.94
CA ASP A 158 -21.50 -29.78 -29.11
C ASP A 158 -22.20 -28.73 -28.24
N GLU A 159 -23.51 -28.90 -27.98
CA GLU A 159 -24.27 -28.02 -27.11
C GLU A 159 -23.81 -28.11 -25.65
N GLU A 160 -23.60 -29.32 -25.13
CA GLU A 160 -23.04 -29.56 -23.79
C GLU A 160 -21.63 -29.00 -23.66
N LYS A 161 -20.78 -29.21 -24.67
CA LYS A 161 -19.41 -28.70 -24.72
C LYS A 161 -19.40 -27.16 -24.68
N LEU A 162 -20.24 -26.51 -25.50
CA LEU A 162 -20.35 -25.06 -25.52
C LEU A 162 -20.89 -24.50 -24.19
N ALA A 163 -21.85 -25.18 -23.56
CA ALA A 163 -22.35 -24.80 -22.24
C ALA A 163 -21.23 -24.86 -21.18
N ALA A 164 -20.42 -25.93 -21.17
CA ALA A 164 -19.27 -26.04 -20.28
C ALA A 164 -18.22 -24.94 -20.54
N ILE A 165 -17.88 -24.68 -21.81
CA ILE A 165 -16.94 -23.61 -22.19
C ILE A 165 -17.42 -22.25 -21.68
N ARG A 166 -18.68 -21.89 -21.95
CA ARG A 166 -19.25 -20.59 -21.55
C ARG A 166 -19.29 -20.41 -20.04
N ARG A 167 -19.56 -21.49 -19.29
CA ARG A 167 -19.55 -21.47 -17.83
C ARG A 167 -18.14 -21.34 -17.27
N LEU A 168 -17.19 -22.13 -17.76
CA LEU A 168 -15.85 -22.24 -17.17
C LEU A 168 -14.91 -21.10 -17.60
N LYS A 169 -15.00 -20.62 -18.85
CA LYS A 169 -14.08 -19.62 -19.40
C LYS A 169 -13.96 -18.33 -18.59
N PRO A 170 -15.04 -17.70 -18.10
CA PRO A 170 -14.94 -16.48 -17.29
C PRO A 170 -14.16 -16.67 -15.99
N GLU A 171 -14.24 -17.86 -15.40
CA GLU A 171 -13.53 -18.18 -14.16
C GLU A 171 -12.09 -18.61 -14.45
N TRP A 172 -11.92 -19.57 -15.37
CA TRP A 172 -10.63 -20.24 -15.56
C TRP A 172 -9.57 -19.37 -16.25
N LYS A 173 -9.99 -18.34 -17.01
CA LYS A 173 -9.07 -17.35 -17.60
C LYS A 173 -8.33 -16.51 -16.56
N GLU A 174 -8.83 -16.45 -15.32
CA GLU A 174 -8.26 -15.68 -14.22
C GLU A 174 -7.08 -16.41 -13.54
N TYR A 175 -6.89 -17.70 -13.86
CA TYR A 175 -5.83 -18.53 -13.32
C TYR A 175 -4.60 -18.58 -14.24
N SER A 176 -3.46 -18.92 -13.63
CA SER A 176 -2.24 -19.32 -14.33
C SER A 176 -2.21 -20.84 -14.46
N SER A 177 -1.67 -21.34 -15.58
CA SER A 177 -1.47 -22.78 -15.80
C SER A 177 -0.48 -23.42 -14.82
N THR A 178 0.43 -22.62 -14.26
CA THR A 178 1.39 -23.06 -13.23
C THR A 178 1.46 -22.04 -12.10
N ASN A 179 1.88 -22.50 -10.92
CA ASN A 179 2.20 -21.61 -9.81
C ASN A 179 3.65 -21.10 -9.84
N ARG A 180 4.41 -21.38 -10.91
CA ARG A 180 5.79 -20.94 -11.04
C ARG A 180 5.90 -19.41 -10.91
N CYS A 181 6.90 -18.96 -10.18
CA CYS A 181 7.21 -17.54 -10.03
C CYS A 181 8.06 -17.06 -11.22
N GLY A 182 7.63 -16.01 -11.90
CA GLY A 182 8.38 -15.42 -13.01
C GLY A 182 9.66 -14.70 -12.59
N ALA A 183 9.80 -14.32 -11.31
CA ALA A 183 10.97 -13.58 -10.81
C ALA A 183 12.09 -14.51 -10.32
N CYS A 184 11.78 -15.47 -9.45
CA CYS A 184 12.78 -16.38 -8.87
C CYS A 184 12.73 -17.81 -9.42
N GLY A 185 11.73 -18.15 -10.24
CA GLY A 185 11.57 -19.49 -10.80
C GLY A 185 10.99 -20.55 -9.85
N ALA A 186 10.74 -20.22 -8.57
CA ALA A 186 10.18 -21.15 -7.58
C ALA A 186 8.82 -21.69 -8.01
N GLU A 187 8.55 -22.97 -7.71
CA GLU A 187 7.34 -23.70 -8.11
C GLU A 187 6.95 -24.75 -7.05
N GLY A 188 5.78 -25.37 -7.20
CA GLY A 188 5.29 -26.37 -6.24
C GLY A 188 5.01 -25.75 -4.87
N GLU A 189 5.57 -26.31 -3.81
CA GLU A 189 5.41 -25.79 -2.44
C GLU A 189 6.14 -24.45 -2.19
N GLU A 190 7.09 -24.10 -3.04
CA GLU A 190 7.82 -22.82 -2.99
C GLU A 190 7.23 -21.78 -3.96
N GLY A 191 6.35 -22.23 -4.85
CA GLY A 191 5.70 -21.40 -5.85
C GLY A 191 4.69 -20.41 -5.29
N ARG A 192 3.97 -19.78 -6.21
CA ARG A 192 2.89 -18.84 -5.89
C ARG A 192 1.76 -19.51 -5.12
N VAL A 193 1.08 -18.70 -4.31
CA VAL A 193 -0.15 -19.04 -3.60
C VAL A 193 -1.14 -17.88 -3.72
N ASN A 194 -2.43 -18.19 -3.72
CA ASN A 194 -3.49 -17.18 -3.76
C ASN A 194 -3.57 -16.43 -2.44
N TYR A 195 -3.88 -15.13 -2.51
CA TYR A 195 -4.25 -14.37 -1.32
C TYR A 195 -5.60 -14.85 -0.77
N ALA A 196 -5.69 -15.08 0.55
CA ALA A 196 -6.97 -15.35 1.21
C ALA A 196 -7.88 -14.11 1.22
N LYS A 197 -7.29 -12.93 1.46
CA LYS A 197 -7.89 -11.62 1.23
C LYS A 197 -6.92 -10.81 0.38
N PRO A 198 -7.33 -10.28 -0.79
CA PRO A 198 -6.41 -9.52 -1.63
C PRO A 198 -5.78 -8.36 -0.86
N PRO A 199 -4.52 -7.99 -1.13
CA PRO A 199 -3.94 -6.87 -0.43
C PRO A 199 -4.59 -5.57 -0.89
N MET A 200 -4.84 -4.69 0.07
CA MET A 200 -5.22 -3.31 -0.20
C MET A 200 -3.97 -2.42 -0.09
N HIS A 201 -4.01 -1.29 -0.78
CA HIS A 201 -3.05 -0.23 -0.57
C HIS A 201 -3.79 1.09 -0.41
N LEU A 202 -3.12 2.03 0.25
CA LEU A 202 -3.63 3.38 0.37
C LEU A 202 -3.38 4.12 -0.94
N GLN A 203 -4.45 4.66 -1.53
CA GLN A 203 -4.39 5.58 -2.66
C GLN A 203 -4.56 7.01 -2.16
N ILE A 204 -3.66 7.89 -2.57
CA ILE A 204 -3.72 9.33 -2.27
C ILE A 204 -4.53 10.03 -3.35
N LEU A 205 -5.54 10.82 -2.95
CA LEU A 205 -6.44 11.50 -3.88
C LEU A 205 -6.09 12.97 -4.08
N GLY A 206 -5.65 13.66 -3.02
CA GLY A 206 -5.34 15.08 -3.06
C GLY A 206 -5.08 15.65 -1.66
N GLY A 207 -4.55 16.87 -1.58
CA GLY A 207 -4.41 17.56 -0.29
C GLY A 207 -5.77 18.02 0.23
N VAL A 208 -5.96 18.04 1.55
CA VAL A 208 -7.12 18.70 2.16
C VAL A 208 -6.85 20.19 2.18
N HIS A 209 -7.39 20.90 1.19
CA HIS A 209 -7.21 22.33 1.06
C HIS A 209 -8.01 23.09 2.12
N ARG A 210 -7.44 24.19 2.60
CA ARG A 210 -8.16 25.11 3.47
C ARG A 210 -9.14 25.91 2.64
N GLU A 211 -10.42 25.65 2.84
CA GLU A 211 -11.54 26.41 2.29
C GLU A 211 -11.93 27.57 3.22
N ASP A 212 -12.79 28.48 2.75
CA ASP A 212 -13.28 29.61 3.55
C ASP A 212 -14.29 29.10 4.60
N PRO A 213 -13.97 29.15 5.91
CA PRO A 213 -14.85 28.63 6.96
C PRO A 213 -16.18 29.38 7.07
N ILE A 214 -16.26 30.60 6.54
CA ILE A 214 -17.49 31.41 6.56
C ILE A 214 -18.56 30.80 5.65
N GLU A 215 -18.16 30.15 4.56
CA GLU A 215 -19.06 29.53 3.58
C GLU A 215 -19.59 28.16 4.03
N MET A 216 -18.90 27.51 4.99
CA MET A 216 -19.29 26.19 5.52
C MET A 216 -20.54 26.26 6.38
N ASP A 217 -21.42 25.26 6.25
CA ASP A 217 -22.47 25.06 7.24
C ASP A 217 -21.90 24.64 8.62
N ILE A 218 -22.73 24.62 9.65
CA ILE A 218 -22.24 24.35 11.01
C ILE A 218 -21.73 22.92 11.21
N ASP A 219 -22.25 21.94 10.46
CA ASP A 219 -21.87 20.54 10.60
C ASP A 219 -20.58 20.26 9.83
N GLU A 220 -20.46 20.79 8.62
CA GLU A 220 -19.21 20.80 7.83
C GLU A 220 -18.07 21.50 8.58
N LEU A 221 -18.36 22.67 9.16
CA LEU A 221 -17.38 23.42 9.95
C LEU A 221 -16.89 22.60 11.15
N ARG A 222 -17.80 21.97 11.90
CA ARG A 222 -17.45 21.11 13.04
C ARG A 222 -16.64 19.89 12.60
N TYR A 223 -17.05 19.24 11.52
CA TYR A 223 -16.36 18.09 10.98
C TYR A 223 -14.92 18.45 10.57
N THR A 224 -14.75 19.54 9.84
CA THR A 224 -13.43 20.03 9.39
C THR A 224 -12.55 20.39 10.60
N VAL A 225 -13.11 21.06 11.61
CA VAL A 225 -12.39 21.36 12.86
C VAL A 225 -11.97 20.08 13.58
N ASP A 226 -12.86 19.10 13.75
CA ASP A 226 -12.54 17.85 14.44
C ASP A 226 -11.47 17.04 13.67
N LEU A 227 -11.53 17.03 12.34
CA LEU A 227 -10.51 16.43 11.46
C LEU A 227 -9.15 17.11 11.64
N VAL A 228 -9.08 18.44 11.54
CA VAL A 228 -7.82 19.19 11.68
C VAL A 228 -7.27 19.05 13.09
N LEU A 229 -8.10 19.08 14.14
CA LEU A 229 -7.66 18.82 15.51
C LEU A 229 -7.12 17.39 15.69
N SER A 230 -7.70 16.40 15.00
CA SER A 230 -7.21 15.02 15.00
C SER A 230 -5.87 14.91 14.28
N PHE A 231 -5.72 15.60 13.15
CA PHE A 231 -4.48 15.76 12.42
C PHE A 231 -3.38 16.38 13.31
N ASP A 232 -3.68 17.47 14.03
CA ASP A 232 -2.71 18.14 14.91
C ASP A 232 -2.22 17.22 16.03
N ARG A 233 -3.15 16.51 16.68
CA ARG A 233 -2.81 15.51 17.71
C ARG A 233 -1.95 14.38 17.14
N THR A 234 -2.18 14.01 15.90
CA THR A 234 -1.37 12.98 15.24
C THR A 234 0.04 13.49 14.95
N CYS A 235 0.18 14.72 14.47
CA CYS A 235 1.49 15.36 14.30
C CYS A 235 2.26 15.48 15.63
N ASP A 236 1.56 15.79 16.73
CA ASP A 236 2.15 15.77 18.08
C ASP A 236 2.66 14.38 18.44
N ARG A 237 1.87 13.32 18.21
CA ARG A 237 2.29 11.94 18.47
C ARG A 237 3.48 11.50 17.61
N VAL A 238 3.53 11.88 16.34
CA VAL A 238 4.68 11.60 15.46
C VAL A 238 5.94 12.27 16.01
N ARG A 239 5.83 13.53 16.44
CA ARG A 239 6.92 14.26 17.09
C ARG A 239 7.36 13.56 18.39
N ASP A 240 6.42 13.11 19.22
CA ASP A 240 6.73 12.41 20.47
C ASP A 240 7.44 11.07 20.20
N ARG A 241 7.03 10.32 19.16
CA ARG A 241 7.74 9.12 18.70
C ARG A 241 9.15 9.41 18.22
N PHE A 242 9.34 10.52 17.52
CA PHE A 242 10.66 10.93 17.09
C PHE A 242 11.56 11.28 18.27
N ILE A 243 11.04 12.02 19.26
CA ILE A 243 11.78 12.33 20.50
C ILE A 243 12.14 11.05 21.25
N ASP A 244 11.20 10.11 21.38
CA ASP A 244 11.41 8.81 22.02
C ASP A 244 12.51 7.99 21.33
N LEU A 245 12.49 7.94 19.99
CA LEU A 245 13.55 7.34 19.18
C LEU A 245 14.91 8.00 19.45
N LEU A 246 14.97 9.34 19.47
CA LEU A 246 16.21 10.06 19.75
C LEU A 246 16.70 9.86 21.19
N GLN A 247 15.83 9.58 22.15
CA GLN A 247 16.24 9.34 23.53
C GLN A 247 16.76 7.91 23.75
N HIS A 248 16.22 6.93 23.02
CA HIS A 248 16.45 5.50 23.31
C HIS A 248 17.24 4.76 22.23
N CYS A 249 17.45 5.34 21.05
CA CYS A 249 18.27 4.76 20.00
C CYS A 249 19.58 5.54 19.83
N GLU A 250 20.62 4.90 19.32
CA GLU A 250 21.87 5.55 18.94
C GLU A 250 22.32 5.04 17.58
N VAL A 251 22.95 5.92 16.81
CA VAL A 251 23.55 5.53 15.54
C VAL A 251 24.86 4.79 15.85
N ARG A 252 25.03 3.62 15.23
CA ARG A 252 26.25 2.82 15.36
C ARG A 252 26.77 2.47 13.97
N GLU A 253 28.07 2.59 13.79
CA GLU A 253 28.74 2.06 12.62
C GLU A 253 28.91 0.54 12.75
N ALA A 254 28.61 -0.19 11.67
CA ALA A 254 28.80 -1.63 11.61
C ALA A 254 29.46 -2.02 10.28
N VAL A 255 30.55 -2.78 10.36
CA VAL A 255 31.20 -3.36 9.18
C VAL A 255 30.57 -4.71 8.88
N VAL A 256 29.89 -4.82 7.75
CA VAL A 256 29.29 -6.08 7.29
C VAL A 256 30.21 -6.75 6.26
N MET A 257 30.84 -7.86 6.65
CA MET A 257 31.64 -8.68 5.73
C MET A 257 30.71 -9.57 4.90
N VAL A 258 30.64 -9.33 3.59
CA VAL A 258 29.83 -10.15 2.68
C VAL A 258 30.73 -11.19 2.01
N PRO A 259 30.51 -12.51 2.23
CA PRO A 259 31.26 -13.53 1.50
C PRO A 259 30.94 -13.45 0.00
N GLN A 260 31.97 -13.32 -0.84
CA GLN A 260 31.85 -13.27 -2.28
C GLN A 260 32.56 -14.45 -2.94
N THR A 261 31.87 -15.12 -3.87
CA THR A 261 32.47 -16.10 -4.76
C THR A 261 32.84 -15.42 -6.07
N ILE A 262 34.14 -15.39 -6.40
CA ILE A 262 34.66 -14.87 -7.67
C ILE A 262 35.31 -16.00 -8.47
N ARG A 263 35.24 -15.91 -9.80
CA ARG A 263 35.96 -16.81 -10.71
C ARG A 263 37.18 -16.05 -11.23
N THR A 264 38.37 -16.51 -10.87
CA THR A 264 39.66 -15.94 -11.31
C THR A 264 40.37 -16.86 -12.28
N LEU A 265 41.04 -16.28 -13.28
CA LEU A 265 41.91 -16.99 -14.21
C LEU A 265 43.23 -17.31 -13.48
N HIS A 266 43.55 -18.59 -13.34
CA HIS A 266 44.87 -19.04 -12.92
C HIS A 266 45.64 -19.54 -14.14
N CYS A 267 46.73 -18.85 -14.47
CA CYS A 267 47.71 -19.36 -15.43
C CYS A 267 48.71 -20.24 -14.69
N ALA A 268 48.87 -21.48 -15.12
CA ALA A 268 49.96 -22.34 -14.66
C ALA A 268 51.26 -21.90 -15.35
N CYS A 269 52.34 -21.75 -14.57
CA CYS A 269 53.70 -21.55 -15.08
C CYS A 269 54.21 -22.81 -15.78
#